data_AF-A0A4Y3RX09-F1
#
_entry.id   AF-A0A4Y3RX09-F1
#
_cell.length_a   1.000
_cell.length_b   1.000
_cell.length_c   1.000
_cell.angle_alpha   90.00
_cell.angle_beta   90.00
_cell.angle_gamma   90.00
#
_symmetry.space_group_name_H-M   'P 1'
#
loop_
_entity.id
_entity.type
_entity.pdbx_description
1 polymer ?
#
loop_
_entity_poly.entity_id
_entity_poly.type
_entity_poly.pdbx_seq_one_letter_code
_entity_poly.pdbx_strand_id
1 'polypeptide(L)'
;MPEVLTTASVLKCAHGAPVLATASQSALTVDGAPALLVTDLLAATVPACPNTDVSKGQAPCVKVTAVGVGASRLLKVSGTPVALATAKGATQAVPVLPFAWQVEDPGQTLLRTD
;
A
#
# COMPACT_ATOMS: atom_id res chain seq x y z
N MET A 1 -2.09 -15.67 -9.26
CA MET A 1 -1.52 -14.42 -9.77
C MET A 1 -2.30 -13.26 -9.20
N PRO A 2 -1.73 -12.50 -8.25
CA PRO A 2 -2.36 -11.29 -7.74
C PRO A 2 -2.55 -10.22 -8.80
N GLU A 3 -3.56 -9.40 -8.59
CA GLU A 3 -3.89 -8.20 -9.37
C GLU A 3 -2.82 -7.12 -9.14
N VAL A 4 -2.52 -6.34 -10.18
CA VAL A 4 -1.72 -5.11 -10.04
C VAL A 4 -2.55 -4.04 -9.35
N LEU A 5 -1.97 -3.37 -8.35
CA LEU A 5 -2.63 -2.26 -7.67
C LEU A 5 -2.68 -1.03 -8.57
N THR A 6 -3.77 -0.28 -8.49
CA THR A 6 -3.92 1.05 -9.10
C THR A 6 -4.26 2.11 -8.06
N THR A 7 -4.36 3.38 -8.46
CA THR A 7 -4.89 4.45 -7.60
C THR A 7 -6.35 4.24 -7.16
N ALA A 8 -7.07 3.28 -7.75
CA ALA A 8 -8.42 2.91 -7.30
C ALA A 8 -8.42 1.84 -6.18
N SER A 9 -7.24 1.33 -5.80
CA SER A 9 -7.11 0.31 -4.76
C SER A 9 -7.53 0.83 -3.38
N VAL A 10 -8.08 -0.05 -2.55
CA VAL A 10 -8.36 0.20 -1.15
C VAL A 10 -7.31 -0.52 -0.29
N LEU A 11 -6.52 0.27 0.44
CA LEU A 11 -5.55 -0.21 1.41
C LEU A 11 -5.97 0.26 2.80
N LYS A 12 -5.82 -0.61 3.81
CA LYS A 12 -6.15 -0.28 5.20
C LYS A 12 -5.06 -0.71 6.15
N CYS A 13 -4.91 0.03 7.24
CA CYS A 13 -4.16 -0.45 8.39
C CYS A 13 -4.98 -1.48 9.18
N ALA A 14 -4.32 -2.22 10.08
CA ALA A 14 -4.98 -3.21 10.93
C ALA A 14 -6.12 -2.63 11.82
N HIS A 15 -6.15 -1.31 12.02
CA HIS A 15 -7.20 -0.60 12.75
C HIS A 15 -8.32 -0.05 11.83
N GLY A 16 -8.30 -0.39 10.54
CA GLY A 16 -9.31 0.00 9.57
C GLY A 16 -9.16 1.39 8.95
N ALA A 17 -8.18 2.19 9.38
CA ALA A 17 -7.90 3.50 8.78
C ALA A 17 -7.35 3.35 7.35
N PRO A 18 -7.70 4.24 6.41
CA PRO A 18 -7.20 4.18 5.04
C PRO A 18 -5.69 4.44 4.97
N VAL A 19 -5.03 3.71 4.08
CA VAL A 19 -3.64 3.96 3.66
C VAL A 19 -3.70 4.57 2.26
N LEU A 20 -3.23 5.80 2.12
CA LEU A 20 -3.33 6.56 0.87
C LEU A 20 -2.00 6.53 0.13
N ALA A 21 -2.02 5.97 -1.07
CA ALA A 21 -0.90 5.95 -2.00
C ALA A 21 -1.23 6.80 -3.24
N THR A 22 -0.24 7.53 -3.74
CA THR A 22 -0.35 8.32 -4.97
C THR A 22 0.62 7.74 -5.99
N ALA A 23 0.16 7.52 -7.22
CA ALA A 23 1.03 7.03 -8.27
C ALA A 23 2.10 8.09 -8.62
N SER A 24 3.37 7.68 -8.64
CA SER A 24 4.47 8.52 -9.12
C SER A 24 4.63 8.52 -10.64
N GLN A 25 3.82 7.72 -11.34
CA GLN A 25 3.90 7.47 -12.77
C GLN A 25 2.51 7.40 -13.40
N SER A 26 2.42 7.62 -14.72
CA SER A 26 1.19 7.50 -15.52
C SER A 26 1.37 6.73 -16.84
N ALA A 27 2.53 6.10 -17.05
CA ALA A 27 2.85 5.31 -18.24
C ALA A 27 2.10 3.97 -18.30
N LEU A 28 1.82 3.35 -17.15
CA LEU A 28 0.99 2.16 -17.04
C LEU A 28 -0.30 2.52 -16.31
N THR A 29 -1.43 2.34 -16.99
CA THR A 29 -2.77 2.46 -16.44
C THR A 29 -3.53 1.15 -16.65
N VAL A 30 -4.46 0.86 -15.74
CA VAL A 30 -5.40 -0.27 -15.84
C VAL A 30 -6.79 0.29 -15.60
N ASP A 31 -7.69 0.10 -16.55
CA ASP A 31 -9.05 0.67 -16.51
C ASP A 31 -9.07 2.19 -16.25
N GLY A 32 -8.13 2.90 -16.87
CA GLY A 32 -7.98 4.36 -16.71
C GLY A 32 -7.29 4.82 -15.41
N ALA A 33 -7.04 3.93 -14.44
CA ALA A 33 -6.35 4.25 -13.20
C ALA A 33 -4.84 3.94 -13.30
N PRO A 34 -3.93 4.88 -12.95
CA PRO A 34 -2.49 4.61 -12.90
C PRO A 34 -2.14 3.45 -11.97
N ALA A 35 -1.27 2.56 -12.44
CA ALA A 35 -0.73 1.47 -11.63
C ALA A 35 0.20 2.02 -10.52
N LEU A 36 0.12 1.45 -9.32
CA LEU A 36 0.98 1.80 -8.20
C LEU A 36 2.29 1.01 -8.25
N LEU A 37 3.39 1.69 -7.95
CA LEU A 37 4.70 1.09 -7.77
C LEU A 37 4.95 0.78 -6.28
N VAL A 38 5.89 -0.12 -5.99
CA VAL A 38 6.29 -0.41 -4.60
C VAL A 38 6.80 0.86 -3.89
N THR A 39 7.46 1.76 -4.62
CA THR A 39 7.91 3.06 -4.08
C THR A 39 6.75 3.98 -3.70
N ASP A 40 5.61 3.88 -4.38
CA ASP A 40 4.41 4.66 -4.06
C ASP A 40 3.81 4.18 -2.73
N LEU A 41 3.84 2.86 -2.49
CA LEU A 41 3.43 2.30 -1.20
C LEU A 41 4.37 2.70 -0.06
N LEU A 42 5.67 2.82 -0.31
CA LEU A 42 6.64 3.32 0.69
C LEU A 42 6.48 4.82 0.99
N ALA A 43 5.88 5.58 0.06
CA ALA A 43 5.52 6.98 0.27
C ALA A 43 4.12 7.15 0.87
N ALA A 44 3.35 6.07 1.01
CA ALA A 44 1.96 6.13 1.43
C ALA A 44 1.79 6.62 2.89
N THR A 45 0.67 7.32 3.12
CA THR A 45 0.34 7.94 4.41
C THR A 45 -0.91 7.33 5.02
N VAL A 46 -1.09 7.54 6.33
CA VAL A 46 -2.25 7.07 7.08
C VAL A 46 -2.83 8.29 7.82
N PRO A 47 -3.75 9.05 7.20
CA PRO A 47 -4.16 10.36 7.73
C PRO A 47 -5.10 10.29 8.94
N ALA A 48 -5.79 9.16 9.14
CA ALA A 48 -6.86 9.02 10.12
C ALA A 48 -6.66 7.83 11.06
N CYS A 49 -5.43 7.67 11.60
CA CYS A 49 -5.13 6.58 12.52
C CYS A 49 -5.85 6.79 13.88
N PRO A 50 -6.57 5.78 14.40
CA PRO A 50 -7.32 5.90 15.65
C PRO A 50 -6.46 5.82 16.92
N ASN A 51 -5.18 5.47 16.80
CA ASN A 51 -4.27 5.28 17.94
C ASN A 51 -3.75 6.62 18.48
N THR A 52 -4.62 7.40 19.11
CA THR A 52 -4.31 8.75 19.61
C THR A 52 -4.30 8.86 21.13
N ASP A 53 -4.57 7.77 21.86
CA ASP A 53 -4.61 7.74 23.32
C ASP A 53 -3.19 7.73 23.93
N VAL A 54 -2.61 8.92 24.05
CA VAL A 54 -1.28 9.13 24.67
C VAL A 54 -1.22 8.64 26.12
N SER A 55 -2.33 8.59 26.86
CA SER A 55 -2.35 8.08 28.24
C SER A 55 -2.07 6.57 28.31
N LYS A 56 -2.33 5.86 27.20
CA LYS A 56 -2.02 4.44 27.00
C LYS A 56 -0.74 4.23 26.18
N GLY A 57 0.04 5.28 25.95
CA GLY A 57 1.26 5.23 25.14
C GLY A 57 1.01 5.03 23.64
N GLN A 58 -0.21 5.32 23.16
CA GLN A 58 -0.54 5.19 21.75
C GLN A 58 -0.10 6.43 20.96
N ALA A 59 0.39 6.20 19.75
CA ALA A 59 0.71 7.27 18.80
C ALA A 59 0.18 6.91 17.40
N PRO A 60 -0.27 7.90 16.62
CA PRO A 60 -0.85 7.64 15.31
C PRO A 60 0.21 7.13 14.34
N CYS A 61 -0.14 6.07 13.62
CA CYS A 61 0.59 5.68 12.42
C CYS A 61 0.27 6.71 11.35
N VAL A 62 1.25 7.48 10.86
CA VAL A 62 1.03 8.49 9.80
C VAL A 62 1.67 8.09 8.47
N LYS A 63 2.55 7.08 8.47
CA LYS A 63 3.31 6.66 7.29
C LYS A 63 3.57 5.16 7.26
N VAL A 64 3.59 4.60 6.06
CA VAL A 64 4.18 3.29 5.76
C VAL A 64 5.70 3.36 5.90
N THR A 65 6.30 2.34 6.49
CA THR A 65 7.76 2.24 6.69
C THR A 65 8.37 1.07 5.93
N ALA A 66 7.57 0.06 5.57
CA ALA A 66 8.01 -1.07 4.78
C ALA A 66 6.88 -1.68 3.97
N VAL A 67 7.24 -2.27 2.83
CA VAL A 67 6.42 -3.21 2.06
C VAL A 67 7.09 -4.57 2.21
N GLY A 68 6.47 -5.48 2.97
CA GLY A 68 7.07 -6.78 3.30
C GLY A 68 6.90 -7.81 2.19
N VAL A 69 5.79 -7.76 1.47
CA VAL A 69 5.45 -8.62 0.31
C VAL A 69 4.62 -7.82 -0.69
N GLY A 70 4.37 -8.38 -1.88
CA GLY A 70 3.53 -7.78 -2.92
C GLY A 70 4.27 -6.89 -3.92
N ALA A 71 5.57 -7.13 -4.13
CA ALA A 71 6.32 -6.59 -5.25
C ALA A 71 6.33 -7.60 -6.39
N SER A 72 5.94 -7.19 -7.61
CA SER A 72 6.09 -8.05 -8.80
C SER A 72 7.56 -8.31 -9.10
N ARG A 73 7.86 -9.53 -9.59
CA ARG A 73 9.22 -9.89 -10.00
C ARG A 73 9.38 -9.74 -11.52
N LEU A 74 8.28 -9.82 -12.27
CA LEU A 74 8.25 -9.73 -13.73
C LEU A 74 7.91 -8.32 -14.25
N LEU A 75 6.87 -7.67 -13.71
CA LEU A 75 6.37 -6.41 -14.24
C LEU A 75 6.97 -5.21 -13.50
N LYS A 76 7.65 -4.36 -14.27
CA LYS A 76 8.29 -3.13 -13.79
C LYS A 76 7.93 -1.96 -14.69
N VAL A 77 7.76 -0.77 -14.10
CA VAL A 77 7.68 0.51 -14.83
C VAL A 77 8.94 1.28 -14.53
N SER A 78 9.70 1.65 -15.57
CA SER A 78 10.97 2.37 -15.44
C SER A 78 11.96 1.71 -14.47
N GLY A 79 11.98 0.37 -14.43
CA GLY A 79 12.85 -0.41 -13.53
C GLY A 79 12.32 -0.63 -12.11
N THR A 80 11.21 0.01 -11.73
CA THR A 80 10.58 -0.16 -10.42
C THR A 80 9.44 -1.19 -10.48
N PRO A 81 9.41 -2.20 -9.58
CA PRO A 81 8.31 -3.16 -9.51
C PRO A 81 6.94 -2.51 -9.29
N VAL A 82 5.94 -3.03 -9.99
CA VAL A 82 4.54 -2.73 -9.66
C VAL A 82 4.15 -3.39 -8.33
N ALA A 83 3.22 -2.77 -7.61
CA ALA A 83 2.64 -3.32 -6.40
C ALA A 83 1.48 -4.27 -6.73
N LEU A 84 1.31 -5.30 -5.89
CA LEU A 84 0.36 -6.39 -6.09
C LEU A 84 -0.68 -6.46 -4.98
N ALA A 85 -1.81 -7.12 -5.26
CA ALA A 85 -2.90 -7.36 -4.32
C ALA A 85 -2.48 -8.09 -3.03
N THR A 86 -1.34 -8.78 -3.04
CA THR A 86 -0.78 -9.40 -1.82
C THR A 86 0.01 -8.42 -0.95
N ALA A 87 0.08 -7.12 -1.31
CA ALA A 87 0.91 -6.17 -0.61
C ALA A 87 0.44 -5.93 0.83
N LYS A 88 1.41 -5.99 1.74
CA LYS A 88 1.25 -5.69 3.17
C LYS A 88 2.60 -5.34 3.76
N GLY A 89 2.60 -4.65 4.89
CA GLY A 89 3.84 -4.23 5.51
C GLY A 89 3.66 -3.47 6.81
N ALA A 90 4.72 -2.75 7.19
CA ALA A 90 4.79 -2.05 8.46
C ALA A 90 4.44 -0.56 8.31
N THR A 91 4.00 0.02 9.41
CA THR A 91 3.91 1.47 9.63
C THR A 91 4.90 1.87 10.74
N GLN A 92 4.93 3.15 11.09
CA GLN A 92 5.66 3.68 12.25
C GLN A 92 5.05 3.32 13.62
N ALA A 93 4.19 2.29 13.70
CA ALA A 93 3.57 1.86 14.95
C ALA A 93 4.62 1.49 16.02
N VAL A 94 4.24 1.65 17.29
CA VAL A 94 5.03 1.17 18.44
C VAL A 94 4.17 0.23 19.29
N PRO A 95 4.55 -1.04 19.48
CA PRO A 95 5.65 -1.73 18.81
C PRO A 95 5.43 -1.86 17.29
N VAL A 96 6.52 -1.96 16.52
CA VAL A 96 6.43 -2.16 15.07
C VAL A 96 5.90 -3.57 14.79
N LEU A 97 4.82 -3.65 14.04
CA LEU A 97 4.25 -4.92 13.58
C LEU A 97 4.55 -5.13 12.08
N PRO A 98 5.02 -6.32 11.66
CA PRO A 98 5.35 -6.59 10.26
C PRO A 98 4.20 -6.42 9.27
N PHE A 99 2.95 -6.63 9.71
CA PHE A 99 1.74 -6.54 8.90
C PHE A 99 0.73 -5.56 9.53
N ALA A 100 1.16 -4.31 9.68
CA ALA A 100 0.34 -3.21 10.21
C ALA A 100 -0.64 -2.63 9.17
N TRP A 101 -0.47 -2.94 7.89
CA TRP A 101 -1.40 -2.61 6.81
C TRP A 101 -1.41 -3.66 5.71
N GLN A 102 -2.49 -3.70 4.93
CA GLN A 102 -2.68 -4.60 3.79
C GLN A 102 -3.62 -4.01 2.73
N VAL A 103 -3.62 -4.61 1.55
CA VAL A 103 -4.62 -4.37 0.50
C VAL A 103 -5.92 -5.09 0.87
N GLU A 104 -7.03 -4.37 0.77
CA GLU A 104 -8.39 -4.91 0.91
C GLU A 104 -9.05 -5.13 -0.46
N ASP A 105 -8.81 -4.20 -1.40
CA ASP A 105 -9.30 -4.27 -2.77
C ASP A 105 -8.22 -3.76 -3.74
N PRO A 106 -7.80 -4.52 -4.77
CA PRO A 106 -6.83 -4.04 -5.76
C PRO A 106 -7.37 -2.98 -6.73
N GLY A 107 -8.67 -2.68 -6.71
CA GLY A 107 -9.30 -1.63 -7.51
C GLY A 107 -9.49 -1.98 -8.98
N GLN A 108 -9.14 -3.20 -9.41
CA GLN A 108 -9.30 -3.71 -10.77
C GLN A 108 -9.13 -5.24 -10.80
N THR A 109 -9.58 -5.91 -11.86
CA THR A 109 -9.46 -7.38 -12.02
C THR A 109 -8.83 -7.84 -13.35
N LEU A 110 -8.45 -6.89 -14.21
CA LEU A 110 -7.96 -7.09 -15.58
C LEU A 110 -6.48 -7.51 -15.65
N LEU A 111 -5.60 -6.80 -14.95
CA LEU A 111 -4.15 -7.02 -15.01
C LEU A 111 -3.67 -7.78 -13.77
N ARG A 112 -3.05 -8.95 -13.99
CA ARG A 112 -2.48 -9.81 -12.95
C ARG A 112 -1.04 -10.18 -13.27
N THR A 113 -0.23 -10.40 -12.25
CA THR A 113 1.14 -10.89 -12.40
C THR A 113 1.55 -11.72 -11.16
N ASP A 114 2.83 -11.93 -10.96
CA ASP A 114 3.49 -13.05 -10.26
C ASP A 114 3.66 -12.93 -8.74
#